data_AF-A0A7C8AJT2-F1
#
_entry.id   AF-A0A7C8AJT2-F1
#
_cell.length_a   1.000
_cell.length_b   1.000
_cell.length_c   1.000
_cell.angle_alpha   90.00
_cell.angle_beta   90.00
_cell.angle_gamma   90.00
#
_symmetry.space_group_name_H-M   'P 1'
#
loop_
_entity.id
_entity.type
_entity.pdbx_description
1 polymer ?
#
loop_
_entity_poly.entity_id
_entity_poly.type
_entity_poly.pdbx_seq_one_letter_code
_entity_poly.pdbx_strand_id
1 'polypeptide(L)'
;MRRLGVLTPLLVLSCIALVGCPQPVLSVSATSLHMTAGTDATFTVDNTGRNISRMSYTVTADEGITVSPTSGRLTGRAAPDTITVGITAGTTGTITVNAGTAGTETVTATTAQDYMTMSFDNAVDLAAEVANKTFTFTRQGNNTYKVTQANADFATHTSPTDATLGTAVGLTTAVSLYGQTYNQMTVLEDGAVELGNAAAAAAKTITAHFANPGVSGLRTDLDATATGASVQYEEMTDGVVVTYTDIPESGATATSTFQVVIYTNGNVELSYLNAVAESAVIGLSAGGGTPTDFVASDFSAAAATTPALKAAL
;
A
#
# COMPACT_ATOMS: atom_id res chain seq x y z
N MET A 1 -27.16 -71.31 -30.59
CA MET A 1 -26.09 -71.70 -29.65
C MET A 1 -25.17 -70.49 -29.43
N ARG A 2 -25.13 -70.01 -28.18
CA ARG A 2 -24.19 -69.09 -27.51
C ARG A 2 -23.52 -67.97 -28.34
N ARG A 3 -24.08 -66.76 -28.26
CA ARG A 3 -23.32 -65.51 -28.44
C ARG A 3 -22.42 -65.33 -27.22
N LEU A 4 -21.11 -65.33 -27.46
CA LEU A 4 -20.07 -65.06 -26.46
C LEU A 4 -20.02 -63.54 -26.25
N GLY A 5 -20.46 -63.06 -25.09
CA GLY A 5 -20.38 -61.65 -24.71
C GLY A 5 -18.92 -61.28 -24.43
N VAL A 6 -18.38 -60.36 -25.21
CA VAL A 6 -17.10 -59.70 -24.93
C VAL A 6 -17.36 -58.66 -23.85
N LEU A 7 -16.87 -58.92 -22.64
CA LEU A 7 -16.92 -58.00 -21.52
C LEU A 7 -15.73 -57.04 -21.67
N THR A 8 -15.96 -55.84 -22.20
CA THR A 8 -14.96 -54.76 -22.22
C THR A 8 -14.86 -54.21 -20.79
N PRO A 9 -13.69 -54.21 -20.13
CA PRO A 9 -13.57 -53.53 -18.85
C PRO A 9 -13.61 -52.01 -19.11
N LEU A 10 -14.74 -51.41 -18.75
CA LEU A 10 -14.88 -49.97 -18.63
C LEU A 10 -13.99 -49.53 -17.48
N LEU A 11 -12.80 -48.99 -17.79
CA LEU A 11 -11.94 -48.34 -16.82
C LEU A 11 -12.67 -47.08 -16.35
N VAL A 12 -13.48 -47.21 -15.30
CA VAL A 12 -14.04 -46.06 -14.59
C VAL A 12 -12.86 -45.39 -13.90
N LEU A 13 -12.30 -44.37 -14.55
CA LEU A 13 -11.36 -43.46 -13.92
C LEU A 13 -12.15 -42.65 -12.89
N SER A 14 -12.29 -43.25 -11.71
CA SER A 14 -12.73 -42.58 -10.50
C SER A 14 -11.79 -41.40 -10.28
N CYS A 15 -12.28 -40.20 -10.60
CA CYS A 15 -11.62 -38.95 -10.24
C CYS A 15 -11.80 -38.79 -8.73
N ILE A 16 -11.02 -39.57 -7.97
CA ILE A 16 -10.74 -39.26 -6.57
C ILE A 16 -10.14 -37.85 -6.62
N ALA A 17 -10.84 -36.88 -6.03
CA ALA A 17 -10.27 -35.57 -5.78
C ALA A 17 -9.02 -35.78 -4.91
N LEU A 18 -7.86 -35.90 -5.55
CA LEU A 18 -6.57 -35.89 -4.88
C LEU A 18 -6.43 -34.49 -4.27
N VAL A 19 -6.68 -34.40 -2.97
CA VAL A 19 -6.19 -33.33 -2.11
C VAL A 19 -4.66 -33.40 -2.15
N GLY A 20 -4.05 -32.86 -3.21
CA GLY A 20 -2.64 -33.09 -3.51
C GLY A 20 -2.15 -32.63 -4.88
N CYS A 21 -3.02 -32.28 -5.84
CA CYS A 21 -2.57 -31.69 -7.10
C CYS A 21 -1.94 -30.31 -6.83
N PRO A 22 -0.71 -30.03 -7.28
CA PRO A 22 -0.08 -28.71 -7.12
C PRO A 22 -0.90 -27.65 -7.85
N GLN A 23 -1.60 -26.80 -7.09
CA GLN A 23 -2.37 -25.71 -7.68
C GLN A 23 -1.45 -24.52 -7.99
N PRO A 24 -1.52 -23.95 -9.21
CA PRO A 24 -0.94 -22.64 -9.47
C PRO A 24 -1.70 -21.57 -8.69
N VAL A 25 -0.99 -20.50 -8.31
CA VAL A 25 -1.57 -19.32 -7.68
C VAL A 25 -1.04 -18.12 -8.44
N LEU A 26 -1.94 -17.34 -9.04
CA LEU A 26 -1.58 -16.11 -9.72
C LEU A 26 -1.16 -15.05 -8.71
N SER A 27 -0.14 -14.27 -9.04
CA SER A 27 0.24 -13.08 -8.31
C SER A 27 0.80 -12.06 -9.29
N VAL A 28 0.55 -10.77 -9.02
CA VAL A 28 1.14 -9.64 -9.72
C VAL A 28 1.99 -8.83 -8.76
N SER A 29 3.06 -8.19 -9.26
CA SER A 29 3.98 -7.42 -8.42
C SER A 29 3.53 -5.98 -8.15
N ALA A 30 2.40 -5.55 -8.70
CA ALA A 30 1.88 -4.20 -8.52
C ALA A 30 0.34 -4.21 -8.49
N THR A 31 -0.26 -3.32 -7.72
CA THR A 31 -1.71 -3.07 -7.67
C THR A 31 -2.09 -1.79 -8.41
N SER A 32 -1.20 -0.80 -8.44
CA SER A 32 -1.34 0.40 -9.25
C SER A 32 -0.03 0.86 -9.88
N LEU A 33 -0.15 1.55 -11.02
CA LEU A 33 0.93 2.16 -11.77
C LEU A 33 0.54 3.61 -12.08
N HIS A 34 1.11 4.55 -11.33
CA HIS A 34 1.09 5.96 -11.70
C HIS A 34 2.20 6.23 -12.71
N MET A 35 1.85 6.74 -13.88
CA MET A 35 2.73 6.78 -15.05
C MET A 35 2.72 8.16 -15.72
N THR A 36 3.85 8.52 -16.32
CA THR A 36 3.89 9.64 -17.27
C THR A 36 3.53 9.12 -18.66
N ALA A 37 2.59 9.77 -19.34
CA ALA A 37 2.20 9.38 -20.69
C ALA A 37 3.41 9.35 -21.65
N GLY A 38 3.49 8.31 -22.49
CA GLY A 38 4.62 8.10 -23.40
C GLY A 38 5.89 7.53 -22.74
N THR A 39 5.81 7.15 -21.46
CA THR A 39 6.83 6.32 -20.80
C THR A 39 6.28 4.92 -20.55
N ASP A 40 7.20 3.95 -20.51
CA ASP A 40 6.85 2.57 -20.19
C ASP A 40 7.04 2.32 -18.69
N ALA A 41 6.11 1.57 -18.10
CA ALA A 41 6.25 0.97 -16.78
C ALA A 41 6.20 -0.55 -16.89
N THR A 42 6.57 -1.24 -15.83
CA THR A 42 6.53 -2.70 -15.81
C THR A 42 5.98 -3.22 -14.50
N PHE A 43 5.25 -4.33 -14.56
CA PHE A 43 4.99 -5.19 -13.41
C PHE A 43 5.26 -6.63 -13.84
N THR A 44 5.34 -7.54 -12.87
CA THR A 44 5.55 -8.95 -13.16
C THR A 44 4.35 -9.81 -12.82
N VAL A 45 4.14 -10.87 -13.60
CA VAL A 45 3.19 -11.94 -13.34
C VAL A 45 3.98 -13.15 -12.83
N ASP A 46 3.64 -13.67 -11.65
CA ASP A 46 4.28 -14.84 -11.06
C ASP A 46 3.27 -15.95 -10.75
N ASN A 47 3.79 -17.18 -10.67
CA ASN A 47 3.09 -18.33 -10.12
C ASN A 47 3.66 -18.63 -8.73
N THR A 48 3.01 -18.11 -7.69
CA THR A 48 3.42 -18.30 -6.29
C THR A 48 2.95 -19.64 -5.72
N GLY A 49 2.29 -20.46 -6.54
CA GLY A 49 1.91 -21.83 -6.21
C GLY A 49 3.11 -22.76 -5.99
N ARG A 50 2.84 -24.06 -5.89
CA ARG A 50 3.92 -25.05 -5.68
C ARG A 50 4.89 -25.09 -6.85
N ASN A 51 6.18 -25.33 -6.59
CA ASN A 51 7.28 -25.29 -7.58
C ASN A 51 7.09 -26.09 -8.89
N ILE A 52 6.16 -27.06 -8.91
CA ILE A 52 5.87 -27.94 -10.05
C ILE A 52 4.58 -27.58 -10.79
N SER A 53 3.80 -26.61 -10.31
CA SER A 53 2.60 -26.15 -11.01
C SER A 53 2.98 -25.30 -12.22
N ARG A 54 2.23 -25.46 -13.30
CA ARG A 54 2.36 -24.66 -14.52
C ARG A 54 1.16 -23.75 -14.60
N MET A 55 1.38 -22.51 -15.00
CA MET A 55 0.32 -21.52 -15.15
C MET A 55 0.43 -20.88 -16.53
N SER A 56 -0.70 -20.78 -17.24
CA SER A 56 -0.81 -19.95 -18.43
C SER A 56 -1.71 -18.77 -18.09
N TYR A 57 -1.42 -17.61 -18.65
CA TYR A 57 -2.18 -16.41 -18.37
C TYR A 57 -2.40 -15.60 -19.65
N THR A 58 -3.41 -14.74 -19.62
CA THR A 58 -3.67 -13.69 -20.61
C THR A 58 -3.74 -12.34 -19.90
N VAL A 59 -3.35 -11.29 -20.60
CA VAL A 59 -3.41 -9.90 -20.13
C VAL A 59 -4.27 -9.09 -21.08
N THR A 60 -5.28 -8.41 -20.55
CA THR A 60 -6.13 -7.46 -21.26
C THR A 60 -6.07 -6.12 -20.57
N ALA A 61 -6.29 -5.02 -21.30
CA ALA A 61 -6.30 -3.68 -20.71
C ALA A 61 -7.41 -2.84 -21.32
N ASP A 62 -7.87 -1.84 -20.56
CA ASP A 62 -8.83 -0.84 -21.02
C ASP A 62 -8.27 0.04 -22.14
N GLU A 63 -9.17 0.76 -22.83
CA GLU A 63 -8.79 1.69 -23.90
C GLU A 63 -7.79 2.75 -23.42
N GLY A 64 -6.79 3.03 -24.26
CA GLY A 64 -5.72 3.98 -23.93
C GLY A 64 -4.54 3.36 -23.17
N ILE A 65 -4.61 2.08 -22.79
CA ILE A 65 -3.52 1.30 -22.18
C ILE A 65 -3.07 0.21 -23.16
N THR A 66 -1.76 0.01 -23.24
CA THR A 66 -1.12 -1.06 -24.02
C THR A 66 -0.32 -1.96 -23.10
N VAL A 67 -0.34 -3.27 -23.35
CA VAL A 67 0.40 -4.27 -22.58
C VAL A 67 1.14 -5.24 -23.50
N SER A 68 2.35 -5.62 -23.11
CA SER A 68 3.16 -6.60 -23.84
C SER A 68 4.04 -7.41 -22.88
N PRO A 69 4.04 -8.75 -22.95
CA PRO A 69 3.19 -9.60 -23.79
C PRO A 69 1.72 -9.63 -23.30
N THR A 70 0.79 -10.02 -24.17
CA THR A 70 -0.64 -10.19 -23.82
C THR A 70 -0.98 -11.60 -23.33
N SER A 71 0.00 -12.50 -23.27
CA SER A 71 -0.14 -13.84 -22.69
C SER A 71 1.23 -14.45 -22.43
N GLY A 72 1.27 -15.44 -21.56
CA GLY A 72 2.50 -16.15 -21.25
C GLY A 72 2.24 -17.47 -20.54
N ARG A 73 3.34 -18.17 -20.23
CA ARG A 73 3.29 -19.48 -19.56
C ARG A 73 4.47 -19.65 -18.62
N LEU A 74 4.16 -19.73 -17.33
CA LEU A 74 5.11 -19.94 -16.25
C LEU A 74 5.25 -21.45 -15.98
N THR A 75 6.48 -21.94 -15.98
CA THR A 75 6.79 -23.38 -15.86
C THR A 75 7.09 -23.87 -14.44
N GLY A 76 7.08 -22.97 -13.45
CA GLY A 76 7.34 -23.24 -12.04
C GLY A 76 7.32 -21.93 -11.22
N ARG A 77 7.67 -22.01 -9.94
CA ARG A 77 7.74 -20.86 -9.01
C ARG A 77 8.96 -19.97 -9.32
N ALA A 78 8.83 -18.65 -9.08
CA ALA A 78 9.93 -17.68 -9.06
C ALA A 78 10.67 -17.50 -10.41
N ALA A 79 9.94 -17.67 -11.51
CA ALA A 79 10.37 -17.26 -12.84
C ALA A 79 9.31 -16.33 -13.42
N PRO A 80 9.15 -15.13 -12.84
CA PRO A 80 8.05 -14.25 -13.20
C PRO A 80 8.24 -13.70 -14.62
N ASP A 81 7.14 -13.56 -15.35
CA ASP A 81 7.13 -12.87 -16.63
C ASP A 81 6.97 -11.36 -16.40
N THR A 82 7.71 -10.54 -17.13
CA THR A 82 7.59 -9.07 -17.06
C THR A 82 6.58 -8.57 -18.10
N ILE A 83 5.60 -7.80 -17.67
CA ILE A 83 4.63 -7.11 -18.52
C ILE A 83 5.04 -5.65 -18.63
N THR A 84 5.28 -5.19 -19.85
CA THR A 84 5.48 -3.78 -20.18
C THR A 84 4.14 -3.12 -20.42
N VAL A 85 3.95 -1.94 -19.82
CA VAL A 85 2.73 -1.15 -19.88
C VAL A 85 3.05 0.20 -20.50
N GLY A 86 2.29 0.59 -21.51
CA GLY A 86 2.27 1.96 -22.04
C GLY A 86 0.88 2.58 -21.84
N ILE A 87 0.83 3.89 -21.60
CA ILE A 87 -0.44 4.60 -21.32
C ILE A 87 -0.53 5.93 -22.06
N THR A 88 -1.75 6.29 -22.46
CA THR A 88 -2.09 7.57 -23.09
C THR A 88 -2.37 8.65 -22.05
N ALA A 89 -2.13 9.92 -22.38
CA ALA A 89 -2.36 11.04 -21.48
C ALA A 89 -3.84 11.16 -21.06
N GLY A 90 -4.08 11.41 -19.77
CA GLY A 90 -5.42 11.56 -19.20
C GLY A 90 -6.16 10.24 -19.00
N THR A 91 -5.48 9.10 -19.16
CA THR A 91 -6.08 7.78 -18.98
C THR A 91 -5.95 7.30 -17.53
N THR A 92 -7.02 6.71 -17.03
CA THR A 92 -7.07 5.81 -15.86
C THR A 92 -7.85 4.59 -16.31
N GLY A 93 -7.31 3.39 -16.10
CA GLY A 93 -7.96 2.16 -16.51
C GLY A 93 -7.35 0.93 -15.86
N THR A 94 -7.97 -0.21 -16.13
CA THR A 94 -7.62 -1.50 -15.53
C THR A 94 -6.86 -2.36 -16.52
N ILE A 95 -5.82 -3.01 -16.01
CA ILE A 95 -5.15 -4.15 -16.65
C ILE A 95 -5.59 -5.39 -15.89
N THR A 96 -6.10 -6.39 -16.61
CA THR A 96 -6.59 -7.65 -16.03
C THR A 96 -5.68 -8.78 -16.46
N VAL A 97 -5.11 -9.49 -15.48
CA VAL A 97 -4.36 -10.73 -15.69
C VAL A 97 -5.25 -11.90 -15.30
N ASN A 98 -5.56 -12.78 -16.25
CA ASN A 98 -6.40 -13.95 -16.00
C ASN A 98 -5.59 -15.22 -16.22
N ALA A 99 -5.61 -16.12 -15.22
CA ALA A 99 -4.92 -17.41 -15.28
C ALA A 99 -5.90 -18.60 -15.06
N GLY A 100 -7.16 -18.42 -15.45
CA GLY A 100 -8.21 -19.43 -15.32
C GLY A 100 -8.45 -19.80 -13.86
N THR A 101 -8.28 -21.07 -13.52
CA THR A 101 -8.49 -21.57 -12.15
C THR A 101 -7.43 -21.10 -11.16
N ALA A 102 -6.32 -20.53 -11.62
CA ALA A 102 -5.27 -19.99 -10.76
C ALA A 102 -5.60 -18.61 -10.17
N GLY A 103 -6.62 -17.94 -10.71
CA GLY A 103 -7.08 -16.63 -10.25
C GLY A 103 -7.18 -15.58 -11.36
N THR A 104 -7.59 -14.39 -10.93
CA THR A 104 -7.59 -13.17 -11.74
C THR A 104 -7.11 -12.04 -10.86
N GLU A 105 -6.16 -11.27 -11.36
CA GLU A 105 -5.58 -10.11 -10.68
C GLU A 105 -5.77 -8.87 -11.55
N THR A 106 -5.85 -7.71 -10.92
CA THR A 106 -5.99 -6.43 -11.61
C THR A 106 -4.91 -5.45 -11.19
N VAL A 107 -4.42 -4.67 -12.15
CA VAL A 107 -3.50 -3.54 -11.91
C VAL A 107 -4.16 -2.28 -12.47
N THR A 108 -4.29 -1.24 -11.65
CA THR A 108 -4.78 0.06 -12.12
C THR A 108 -3.64 0.83 -12.76
N ALA A 109 -3.74 1.20 -14.03
CA ALA A 109 -2.76 2.09 -14.66
C ALA A 109 -3.38 3.49 -14.84
N THR A 110 -2.66 4.52 -14.44
CA THR A 110 -3.17 5.89 -14.48
C THR A 110 -2.07 6.91 -14.80
N THR A 111 -2.48 7.99 -15.47
CA THR A 111 -1.68 9.22 -15.59
C THR A 111 -2.03 10.28 -14.55
N ALA A 112 -3.01 9.98 -13.68
CA ALA A 112 -3.31 10.80 -12.53
C ALA A 112 -2.09 10.88 -11.61
N GLN A 113 -2.00 12.00 -10.91
CA GLN A 113 -0.92 12.22 -9.98
C GLN A 113 -0.93 11.14 -8.89
N ASP A 114 0.26 10.66 -8.52
CA ASP A 114 0.40 9.84 -7.33
C ASP A 114 0.37 10.74 -6.08
N TYR A 115 -0.60 10.49 -5.20
CA TYR A 115 -0.82 11.26 -3.98
C TYR A 115 -0.03 10.74 -2.78
N MET A 116 0.76 9.67 -2.97
CA MET A 116 1.57 9.03 -1.92
C MET A 116 0.70 8.55 -0.76
N THR A 117 -0.43 7.93 -1.09
CA THR A 117 -1.42 7.44 -0.13
C THR A 117 -1.94 6.08 -0.57
N MET A 118 -1.80 5.08 0.30
CA MET A 118 -2.42 3.77 0.13
C MET A 118 -3.69 3.67 0.99
N SER A 119 -4.64 2.88 0.51
CA SER A 119 -5.88 2.56 1.22
C SER A 119 -6.06 1.05 1.21
N PHE A 120 -6.45 0.50 2.35
CA PHE A 120 -6.68 -0.92 2.55
C PHE A 120 -8.11 -1.15 3.04
N ASP A 121 -8.73 -2.23 2.57
CA ASP A 121 -10.07 -2.65 2.94
C ASP A 121 -10.10 -4.01 3.67
N ASN A 122 -8.92 -4.56 3.97
CA ASN A 122 -8.76 -5.78 4.75
C ASN A 122 -7.40 -5.85 5.46
N ALA A 123 -7.38 -6.56 6.59
CA ALA A 123 -6.19 -6.70 7.43
C ALA A 123 -5.08 -7.56 6.83
N VAL A 124 -5.42 -8.50 5.94
CA VAL A 124 -4.45 -9.43 5.36
C VAL A 124 -3.52 -8.69 4.40
N ASP A 125 -4.09 -7.89 3.51
CA ASP A 125 -3.35 -7.10 2.53
C ASP A 125 -2.53 -6.01 3.23
N LEU A 126 -3.11 -5.32 4.21
CA LEU A 126 -2.38 -4.36 5.03
C LEU A 126 -1.15 -5.00 5.67
N ALA A 127 -1.32 -6.11 6.41
CA ALA A 127 -0.22 -6.75 7.10
C ALA A 127 0.85 -7.28 6.14
N ALA A 128 0.45 -7.86 5.02
CA ALA A 128 1.38 -8.32 3.98
C ALA A 128 2.18 -7.14 3.36
N GLU A 129 1.54 -5.98 3.23
CA GLU A 129 2.15 -4.82 2.59
C GLU A 129 3.01 -3.99 3.53
N VAL A 130 2.72 -3.88 4.82
CA VAL A 130 3.46 -2.93 5.69
C VAL A 130 4.29 -3.59 6.78
N ALA A 131 3.99 -4.81 7.21
CA ALA A 131 4.67 -5.40 8.37
C ALA A 131 6.19 -5.52 8.18
N ASN A 132 6.95 -5.11 9.20
CA ASN A 132 8.42 -5.07 9.20
C ASN A 132 9.04 -4.22 8.08
N LYS A 133 8.34 -3.17 7.62
CA LYS A 133 8.84 -2.24 6.60
C LYS A 133 8.92 -0.81 7.13
N THR A 134 9.85 -0.06 6.54
CA THR A 134 9.87 1.41 6.59
C THR A 134 9.71 1.96 5.18
N PHE A 135 8.76 2.89 5.00
CA PHE A 135 8.60 3.67 3.78
C PHE A 135 9.21 5.05 3.97
N THR A 136 10.22 5.38 3.19
CA THR A 136 10.88 6.70 3.18
C THR A 136 10.38 7.49 1.99
N PHE A 137 9.64 8.56 2.26
CA PHE A 137 9.20 9.54 1.28
C PHE A 137 10.25 10.64 1.18
N THR A 138 11.04 10.60 0.11
CA THR A 138 12.08 11.59 -0.14
C THR A 138 11.51 12.74 -0.98
N ARG A 139 11.54 13.95 -0.42
CA ARG A 139 11.07 15.15 -1.13
C ARG A 139 11.97 15.45 -2.33
N GLN A 140 11.35 15.69 -3.48
CA GLN A 140 11.97 16.08 -4.73
C GLN A 140 11.92 17.61 -4.92
N GLY A 141 12.71 18.14 -5.86
CA GLY A 141 12.87 19.59 -6.07
C GLY A 141 11.58 20.35 -6.45
N ASN A 142 10.58 19.65 -6.98
CA ASN A 142 9.25 20.18 -7.33
C ASN A 142 8.20 20.01 -6.21
N ASN A 143 8.62 19.74 -4.97
CA ASN A 143 7.76 19.45 -3.80
C ASN A 143 6.94 18.17 -3.93
N THR A 144 7.42 17.22 -4.71
CA THR A 144 6.80 15.91 -4.83
C THR A 144 7.60 14.89 -4.06
N TYR A 145 7.14 13.64 -4.05
CA TYR A 145 7.79 12.60 -3.30
C TYR A 145 8.11 11.42 -4.20
N LYS A 146 9.21 10.77 -3.83
CA LYS A 146 9.50 9.41 -4.22
C LYS A 146 9.49 8.57 -2.96
N VAL A 147 8.80 7.44 -2.99
CA VAL A 147 8.81 6.47 -1.90
C VAL A 147 9.83 5.37 -2.17
N THR A 148 10.50 4.92 -1.12
CA THR A 148 11.31 3.69 -1.14
C THR A 148 10.99 2.89 0.11
N GLN A 149 11.10 1.56 0.03
CA GLN A 149 10.91 0.68 1.18
C GLN A 149 12.23 0.04 1.64
N ALA A 150 12.35 -0.16 2.93
CA ALA A 150 13.43 -0.92 3.58
C ALA A 150 12.85 -1.79 4.72
N ASN A 151 13.69 -2.62 5.35
CA ASN A 151 13.31 -3.28 6.59
C ASN A 151 12.97 -2.22 7.66
N ALA A 152 12.06 -2.55 8.56
CA ALA A 152 11.66 -1.66 9.65
C ALA A 152 12.86 -1.11 10.42
N ASP A 153 12.91 0.22 10.49
CA ASP A 153 13.86 0.99 11.28
C ASP A 153 13.08 2.04 12.08
N PHE A 154 13.10 1.90 13.39
CA PHE A 154 12.39 2.82 14.29
C PHE A 154 13.40 3.83 14.83
N ALA A 155 13.12 5.11 14.61
CA ALA A 155 13.83 6.19 15.27
C ALA A 155 13.70 6.00 16.80
N THR A 156 14.84 6.04 17.48
CA THR A 156 14.89 5.84 18.93
C THR A 156 14.44 7.08 19.65
N HIS A 157 13.47 6.94 20.53
CA HIS A 157 13.15 7.97 21.52
C HIS A 157 14.26 8.07 22.57
N THR A 158 14.76 9.27 22.81
CA THR A 158 15.71 9.54 23.92
C THR A 158 15.02 10.15 25.12
N SER A 159 13.93 10.90 24.90
CA SER A 159 13.14 11.57 25.94
C SER A 159 11.73 11.85 25.41
N PRO A 160 10.88 10.81 25.27
CA PRO A 160 9.56 10.95 24.70
C PRO A 160 8.61 11.71 25.64
N THR A 161 7.64 12.39 25.04
CA THR A 161 6.50 13.00 25.73
C THR A 161 5.22 12.25 25.37
N ASP A 162 4.40 11.91 26.36
CA ASP A 162 3.08 11.33 26.10
C ASP A 162 2.19 12.32 25.34
N ALA A 163 1.60 11.88 24.22
CA ALA A 163 0.77 12.71 23.39
C ALA A 163 -0.59 12.96 24.05
N THR A 164 -1.00 14.24 24.14
CA THR A 164 -2.41 14.56 24.41
C THR A 164 -3.17 14.56 23.10
N LEU A 165 -3.83 13.44 22.80
CA LEU A 165 -4.48 13.19 21.51
C LEU A 165 -5.53 14.26 21.18
N GLY A 166 -5.56 14.71 19.92
CA GLY A 166 -6.47 15.75 19.44
C GLY A 166 -6.11 17.17 19.88
N THR A 167 -5.02 17.35 20.63
CA THR A 167 -4.57 18.68 21.08
C THR A 167 -3.35 19.12 20.27
N ALA A 168 -3.39 20.36 19.79
CA ALA A 168 -2.31 20.94 19.02
C ALA A 168 -1.07 21.20 19.90
N VAL A 169 0.09 20.78 19.42
CA VAL A 169 1.41 20.96 20.02
C VAL A 169 2.23 21.91 19.15
N GLY A 170 2.79 22.95 19.75
CA GLY A 170 3.73 23.83 19.08
C GLY A 170 5.11 23.18 18.99
N LEU A 171 5.72 23.24 17.80
CA LEU A 171 7.06 22.71 17.54
C LEU A 171 8.11 23.81 17.71
N THR A 172 9.19 23.51 18.42
CA THR A 172 10.37 24.38 18.51
C THR A 172 11.17 24.40 17.21
N THR A 173 11.18 23.28 16.48
CA THR A 173 11.80 23.16 15.16
C THR A 173 10.72 22.83 14.13
N ALA A 174 10.50 23.76 13.19
CA ALA A 174 9.44 23.62 12.20
C ALA A 174 9.76 22.52 11.17
N VAL A 175 8.81 21.63 10.93
CA VAL A 175 8.91 20.56 9.93
C VAL A 175 8.39 21.03 8.57
N SER A 176 8.69 20.28 7.51
CA SER A 176 8.22 20.60 6.17
C SER A 176 7.39 19.46 5.58
N LEU A 177 6.35 19.79 4.81
CA LEU A 177 5.58 18.83 4.02
C LEU A 177 5.07 19.52 2.75
N TYR A 178 5.24 18.90 1.57
CA TYR A 178 4.86 19.48 0.27
C TYR A 178 5.40 20.90 0.01
N GLY A 179 6.57 21.22 0.59
CA GLY A 179 7.23 22.53 0.47
C GLY A 179 6.69 23.61 1.39
N GLN A 180 5.75 23.28 2.28
CA GLN A 180 5.22 24.18 3.29
C GLN A 180 5.84 23.87 4.64
N THR A 181 6.11 24.92 5.43
CA THR A 181 6.70 24.82 6.76
C THR A 181 5.61 24.89 7.83
N TYR A 182 5.67 23.99 8.80
CA TYR A 182 4.70 23.86 9.89
C TYR A 182 5.41 23.90 11.24
N ASN A 183 4.93 24.76 12.14
CA ASN A 183 5.42 24.90 13.51
C ASN A 183 4.41 24.38 14.55
N GLN A 184 3.42 23.61 14.10
CA GLN A 184 2.39 23.03 14.92
C GLN A 184 1.98 21.68 14.34
N MET A 185 1.73 20.72 15.21
CA MET A 185 1.18 19.41 14.86
C MET A 185 0.07 19.01 15.84
N THR A 186 -0.80 18.11 15.41
CA THR A 186 -1.80 17.46 16.27
C THR A 186 -1.69 15.95 16.06
N VAL A 187 -1.39 15.21 17.13
CA VAL A 187 -1.39 13.74 17.13
C VAL A 187 -2.82 13.26 17.36
N LEU A 188 -3.33 12.40 16.50
CA LEU A 188 -4.70 11.90 16.58
C LEU A 188 -4.73 10.44 17.02
N GLU A 189 -5.76 10.08 17.79
CA GLU A 189 -5.97 8.70 18.21
C GLU A 189 -6.04 7.76 17.01
N ASP A 190 -6.64 8.21 15.91
CA ASP A 190 -6.80 7.41 14.71
C ASP A 190 -5.50 7.06 13.99
N GLY A 191 -4.31 7.51 14.43
CA GLY A 191 -3.04 7.15 13.82
C GLY A 191 -2.52 8.17 12.80
N ALA A 192 -3.16 9.35 12.71
CA ALA A 192 -2.67 10.47 11.91
C ALA A 192 -1.93 11.52 12.75
N VAL A 193 -1.01 12.22 12.07
CA VAL A 193 -0.32 13.41 12.56
C VAL A 193 -0.65 14.55 11.60
N GLU A 194 -1.55 15.44 12.02
CA GLU A 194 -1.97 16.59 11.23
C GLU A 194 -1.09 17.80 11.52
N LEU A 195 -0.84 18.63 10.52
CA LEU A 195 0.06 19.78 10.58
C LEU A 195 -0.70 21.09 10.41
N GLY A 196 -0.24 22.12 11.12
CA GLY A 196 -0.85 23.45 11.11
C GLY A 196 -1.98 23.59 12.13
N ASN A 197 -2.87 24.56 11.88
CA ASN A 197 -3.86 25.06 12.83
C ASN A 197 -5.32 24.75 12.44
N ALA A 198 -5.52 23.86 11.46
CA ALA A 198 -6.85 23.41 11.11
C ALA A 198 -7.47 22.59 12.25
N ALA A 199 -8.80 22.61 12.36
CA ALA A 199 -9.49 21.72 13.28
C ALA A 199 -9.24 20.27 12.86
N ALA A 200 -8.98 19.40 13.84
CA ALA A 200 -8.69 18.00 13.59
C ALA A 200 -9.81 17.31 12.80
N ALA A 201 -9.45 16.53 11.78
CA ALA A 201 -10.45 15.78 11.03
C ALA A 201 -10.98 14.61 11.88
N ALA A 202 -12.30 14.56 12.09
CA ALA A 202 -12.91 13.62 13.04
C ALA A 202 -13.18 12.21 12.47
N ALA A 203 -13.14 12.02 11.15
CA ALA A 203 -13.48 10.76 10.51
C ALA A 203 -12.24 9.90 10.21
N LYS A 204 -12.38 8.58 10.25
CA LYS A 204 -11.31 7.60 10.05
C LYS A 204 -11.30 7.11 8.59
N THR A 205 -11.28 8.04 7.64
CA THR A 205 -11.52 7.76 6.20
C THR A 205 -10.51 8.45 5.30
N ILE A 206 -10.47 8.05 4.02
CA ILE A 206 -9.66 8.69 2.98
C ILE A 206 -9.99 10.19 2.83
N THR A 207 -11.26 10.57 3.01
CA THR A 207 -11.68 11.97 2.97
C THR A 207 -11.09 12.78 4.11
N ALA A 208 -11.03 12.20 5.30
CA ALA A 208 -10.42 12.87 6.44
C ALA A 208 -8.90 12.97 6.31
N HIS A 209 -8.26 11.93 5.76
CA HIS A 209 -6.83 11.96 5.43
C HIS A 209 -6.49 13.19 4.56
N PHE A 210 -7.25 13.44 3.49
CA PHE A 210 -7.01 14.58 2.60
C PHE A 210 -7.58 15.92 3.10
N ALA A 211 -8.30 15.96 4.23
CA ALA A 211 -8.88 17.21 4.73
C ALA A 211 -7.80 18.20 5.18
N ASN A 212 -6.80 17.70 5.91
CA ASN A 212 -5.75 18.50 6.52
C ASN A 212 -4.36 18.08 6.01
N PRO A 213 -3.38 19.00 5.93
CA PRO A 213 -1.99 18.62 5.68
C PRO A 213 -1.49 17.72 6.80
N GLY A 214 -0.75 16.66 6.47
CA GLY A 214 -0.25 15.75 7.49
C GLY A 214 0.17 14.40 6.94
N VAL A 215 0.37 13.47 7.87
CA VAL A 215 0.80 12.11 7.58
C VAL A 215 -0.10 11.14 8.32
N SER A 216 -0.67 10.17 7.62
CA SER A 216 -1.37 9.05 8.25
C SER A 216 -0.42 7.88 8.37
N GLY A 217 -0.09 7.50 9.61
CA GLY A 217 0.70 6.30 9.89
C GLY A 217 -0.15 5.05 9.81
N LEU A 218 -1.33 5.06 10.43
CA LEU A 218 -2.30 3.98 10.30
C LEU A 218 -3.70 4.51 10.58
N ARG A 219 -4.25 5.31 9.67
CA ARG A 219 -5.54 5.98 9.91
C ARG A 219 -6.69 4.97 9.92
N THR A 220 -7.14 4.60 11.12
CA THR A 220 -8.24 3.66 11.37
C THR A 220 -8.88 3.89 12.74
N ASP A 221 -9.65 2.94 13.25
CA ASP A 221 -10.43 3.04 14.48
C ASP A 221 -9.71 2.80 15.81
N LEU A 222 -8.40 3.02 15.83
CA LEU A 222 -7.51 2.80 16.96
C LEU A 222 -8.06 3.27 18.34
N ASP A 223 -7.72 2.51 19.38
CA ASP A 223 -8.07 2.77 20.78
C ASP A 223 -6.81 2.95 21.63
N ALA A 224 -6.47 4.21 21.91
CA ALA A 224 -5.30 4.54 22.73
C ALA A 224 -5.54 4.36 24.24
N THR A 225 -6.77 4.03 24.65
CA THR A 225 -7.13 3.78 26.06
C THR A 225 -6.92 2.32 26.47
N ALA A 226 -6.67 1.44 25.50
CA ALA A 226 -6.38 0.03 25.74
C ALA A 226 -5.16 -0.15 26.67
N THR A 227 -5.22 -1.17 27.53
CA THR A 227 -4.12 -1.45 28.46
C THR A 227 -2.86 -1.85 27.70
N GLY A 228 -1.77 -1.11 27.93
CA GLY A 228 -0.48 -1.34 27.27
C GLY A 228 -0.26 -0.49 26.02
N ALA A 229 -1.32 0.11 25.47
CA ALA A 229 -1.19 1.06 24.37
C ALA A 229 -0.50 2.36 24.85
N SER A 230 0.33 2.94 23.99
CA SER A 230 0.90 4.26 24.23
C SER A 230 1.08 5.03 22.93
N VAL A 231 0.91 6.35 23.02
CA VAL A 231 1.18 7.27 21.92
C VAL A 231 2.09 8.37 22.44
N GLN A 232 3.29 8.45 21.89
CA GLN A 232 4.35 9.33 22.33
C GLN A 232 4.94 10.10 21.17
N TYR A 233 5.49 11.28 21.43
CA TYR A 233 6.24 12.05 20.45
C TYR A 233 7.53 12.63 21.05
N GLU A 234 8.47 12.95 20.18
CA GLU A 234 9.72 13.62 20.54
C GLU A 234 10.17 14.54 19.41
N GLU A 235 10.50 15.79 19.75
CA GLU A 235 11.19 16.69 18.84
C GLU A 235 12.67 16.30 18.76
N MET A 236 13.13 16.07 17.54
CA MET A 236 14.53 15.82 17.21
C MET A 236 15.17 17.11 16.68
N THR A 237 16.49 17.12 16.53
CA THR A 237 17.19 18.27 15.95
C THR A 237 16.79 18.56 14.50
N ASP A 238 16.32 17.56 13.76
CA ASP A 238 16.04 17.61 12.33
C ASP A 238 14.61 17.17 11.98
N GLY A 239 13.72 17.01 12.96
CA GLY A 239 12.34 16.62 12.72
C GLY A 239 11.54 16.38 13.99
N VAL A 240 10.40 15.70 13.84
CA VAL A 240 9.60 15.18 14.94
C VAL A 240 9.27 13.73 14.66
N VAL A 241 9.25 12.92 15.71
CA VAL A 241 8.86 11.52 15.65
C VAL A 241 7.66 11.28 16.54
N VAL A 242 6.67 10.53 16.04
CA VAL A 242 5.48 10.10 16.76
C VAL A 242 5.41 8.58 16.70
N THR A 243 5.36 7.93 17.86
CA THR A 243 5.33 6.46 17.98
C THR A 243 4.02 6.04 18.61
N TYR A 244 3.33 5.11 17.93
CA TYR A 244 2.18 4.38 18.44
C TYR A 244 2.66 2.97 18.77
N THR A 245 2.54 2.59 20.04
CA THR A 245 3.02 1.29 20.53
C THR A 245 1.84 0.48 21.05
N ASP A 246 1.73 -0.76 20.59
CA ASP A 246 0.75 -1.74 21.03
C ASP A 246 -0.70 -1.21 20.99
N ILE A 247 -1.03 -0.39 19.98
CA ILE A 247 -2.36 0.20 19.85
C ILE A 247 -3.29 -0.72 19.05
N PRO A 248 -4.39 -1.21 19.63
CA PRO A 248 -5.37 -2.01 18.90
C PRO A 248 -6.38 -1.14 18.16
N GLU A 249 -7.09 -1.72 17.20
CA GLU A 249 -8.41 -1.22 16.78
C GLU A 249 -9.41 -1.33 17.94
N SER A 250 -10.43 -0.47 17.94
CA SER A 250 -11.43 -0.42 19.00
C SER A 250 -12.17 -1.75 19.10
N GLY A 251 -12.05 -2.41 20.26
CA GLY A 251 -12.65 -3.72 20.52
C GLY A 251 -11.84 -4.91 19.99
N ALA A 252 -10.69 -4.68 19.36
CA ALA A 252 -9.76 -5.72 18.95
C ALA A 252 -8.73 -6.02 20.05
N THR A 253 -8.07 -7.18 19.94
CA THR A 253 -6.94 -7.57 20.81
C THR A 253 -5.60 -7.59 20.08
N ALA A 254 -5.62 -7.69 18.74
CA ALA A 254 -4.42 -7.55 17.94
C ALA A 254 -4.00 -6.08 17.93
N THR A 255 -2.72 -5.84 18.17
CA THR A 255 -2.16 -4.49 18.26
C THR A 255 -1.37 -4.15 17.01
N SER A 256 -1.17 -2.86 16.79
CA SER A 256 -0.28 -2.27 15.80
C SER A 256 0.82 -1.48 16.51
N THR A 257 2.04 -1.54 15.97
CA THR A 257 3.17 -0.74 16.46
C THR A 257 3.86 -0.11 15.26
N PHE A 258 3.78 1.22 15.18
CA PHE A 258 4.26 2.00 14.05
C PHE A 258 4.73 3.39 14.46
N GLN A 259 5.46 4.04 13.56
CA GLN A 259 6.07 5.33 13.79
C GLN A 259 5.93 6.24 12.57
N VAL A 260 5.73 7.52 12.84
CA VAL A 260 5.68 8.60 11.85
C VAL A 260 6.81 9.57 12.16
N VAL A 261 7.73 9.77 11.22
CA VAL A 261 8.80 10.77 11.32
C VAL A 261 8.61 11.82 10.25
N ILE A 262 8.59 13.09 10.63
CA ILE A 262 8.47 14.22 9.70
C ILE A 262 9.69 15.11 9.88
N TYR A 263 10.49 15.25 8.82
CA TYR A 263 11.76 15.96 8.86
C TYR A 263 11.62 17.43 8.45
N THR A 264 12.53 18.25 8.96
CA THR A 264 12.70 19.68 8.60
C THR A 264 13.00 19.89 7.12
N ASN A 265 13.69 18.93 6.47
CA ASN A 265 14.02 18.97 5.05
C ASN A 265 12.84 18.57 4.13
N GLY A 266 11.72 18.13 4.72
CA GLY A 266 10.53 17.72 4.02
C GLY A 266 10.41 16.22 3.75
N ASN A 267 11.41 15.42 4.09
CA ASN A 267 11.29 13.96 4.05
C ASN A 267 10.32 13.47 5.13
N VAL A 268 9.74 12.29 4.90
CA VAL A 268 8.86 11.61 5.84
C VAL A 268 9.23 10.13 5.89
N GLU A 269 9.13 9.51 7.06
CA GLU A 269 9.26 8.07 7.23
C GLU A 269 8.04 7.49 7.94
N LEU A 270 7.55 6.36 7.42
CA LEU A 270 6.53 5.53 8.04
C LEU A 270 7.12 4.15 8.32
N SER A 271 7.33 3.81 9.59
CA SER A 271 7.94 2.56 10.02
C SER A 271 6.93 1.68 10.75
N TYR A 272 6.90 0.40 10.44
CA TYR A 272 5.96 -0.56 11.02
C TYR A 272 6.70 -1.79 11.53
N LEU A 273 6.56 -2.08 12.82
CA LEU A 273 6.91 -3.41 13.33
C LEU A 273 5.82 -4.39 12.87
N ASN A 274 4.57 -3.97 13.04
CA ASN A 274 3.38 -4.67 12.60
C ASN A 274 2.23 -3.67 12.47
N ALA A 275 1.27 -3.97 11.59
CA ALA A 275 0.00 -3.28 11.50
C ALA A 275 -1.10 -4.30 11.30
N VAL A 276 -2.18 -4.17 12.08
CA VAL A 276 -3.38 -4.99 12.00
C VAL A 276 -4.56 -4.05 12.10
N ALA A 277 -5.31 -3.94 11.01
CA ALA A 277 -6.53 -3.15 10.94
C ALA A 277 -7.48 -3.70 9.86
N GLU A 278 -8.78 -3.72 10.09
CA GLU A 278 -9.78 -4.16 9.10
C GLU A 278 -9.77 -3.27 7.86
N SER A 279 -9.53 -1.98 8.03
CA SER A 279 -9.30 -1.04 6.94
C SER A 279 -8.33 0.03 7.42
N ALA A 280 -7.55 0.63 6.54
CA ALA A 280 -6.63 1.69 6.94
C ALA A 280 -6.26 2.60 5.78
N VAL A 281 -5.90 3.84 6.11
CA VAL A 281 -5.23 4.76 5.20
C VAL A 281 -3.84 5.07 5.73
N ILE A 282 -2.83 4.97 4.86
CA ILE A 282 -1.45 5.36 5.18
C ILE A 282 -0.90 6.28 4.09
N GLY A 283 0.00 7.19 4.45
CA GLY A 283 0.69 8.05 3.49
C GLY A 283 0.60 9.53 3.80
N LEU A 284 0.75 10.36 2.77
CA LEU A 284 0.93 11.81 2.88
C LEU A 284 -0.29 12.58 2.39
N SER A 285 -0.63 13.65 3.11
CA SER A 285 -1.68 14.57 2.68
C SER A 285 -1.15 16.00 2.59
N ALA A 286 -1.43 16.66 1.47
CA ALA A 286 -1.22 18.10 1.31
C ALA A 286 -2.37 18.94 1.92
N GLY A 287 -3.43 18.29 2.40
CA GLY A 287 -4.72 18.92 2.72
C GLY A 287 -5.48 19.35 1.46
N GLY A 288 -6.58 20.08 1.66
CA GLY A 288 -7.36 20.68 0.56
C GLY A 288 -8.51 19.82 0.03
N GLY A 289 -8.71 18.63 0.59
CA GLY A 289 -9.80 17.71 0.24
C GLY A 289 -9.37 16.59 -0.70
N THR A 290 -10.20 15.54 -0.79
CA THR A 290 -9.90 14.36 -1.62
C THR A 290 -9.80 14.75 -3.10
N PRO A 291 -8.69 14.40 -3.77
CA PRO A 291 -8.57 14.58 -5.21
C PRO A 291 -9.63 13.78 -5.97
N THR A 292 -10.23 14.39 -7.00
CA THR A 292 -11.28 13.73 -7.80
C THR A 292 -10.78 12.57 -8.65
N ASP A 293 -9.48 12.58 -8.95
CA ASP A 293 -8.73 11.59 -9.72
C ASP A 293 -7.87 10.69 -8.82
N PHE A 294 -8.14 10.66 -7.51
CA PHE A 294 -7.41 9.82 -6.57
C PHE A 294 -7.44 8.34 -6.98
N VAL A 295 -6.25 7.80 -7.18
CA VAL A 295 -5.99 6.36 -7.27
C VAL A 295 -5.01 6.04 -6.15
N ALA A 296 -5.28 4.98 -5.39
CA ALA A 296 -4.39 4.57 -4.31
C ALA A 296 -3.01 4.19 -4.87
N SER A 297 -1.97 4.70 -4.22
CA SER A 297 -0.60 4.38 -4.55
C SER A 297 -0.30 2.90 -4.32
N ASP A 298 0.83 2.46 -4.85
CA ASP A 298 1.44 1.18 -4.55
C ASP A 298 2.89 1.44 -4.15
N PHE A 299 3.23 1.17 -2.89
CA PHE A 299 4.58 1.40 -2.36
C PHE A 299 5.51 0.21 -2.53
N SER A 300 5.06 -0.87 -3.16
CA SER A 300 5.88 -2.04 -3.44
C SER A 300 7.11 -1.65 -4.27
N ALA A 301 8.21 -2.39 -4.09
CA ALA A 301 9.48 -2.08 -4.77
C ALA A 301 9.37 -2.05 -6.31
N ALA A 302 8.39 -2.73 -6.90
CA ALA A 302 8.15 -2.71 -8.34
C ALA A 302 7.45 -1.41 -8.80
N ALA A 303 6.56 -0.84 -7.98
CA ALA A 303 5.84 0.40 -8.26
C ALA A 303 6.60 1.67 -7.83
N ALA A 304 7.51 1.57 -6.84
CA ALA A 304 8.26 2.67 -6.20
C ALA A 304 9.25 3.46 -7.11
N THR A 305 9.24 3.26 -8.42
CA THR A 305 10.21 3.88 -9.35
C THR A 305 9.69 5.14 -10.05
N THR A 306 8.39 5.43 -10.01
CA THR A 306 7.83 6.63 -10.64
C THR A 306 7.76 7.82 -9.66
N PRO A 307 8.36 8.98 -9.97
CA PRO A 307 8.18 10.19 -9.16
C PRO A 307 6.71 10.66 -9.19
N ALA A 308 6.09 10.93 -8.04
CA ALA A 308 4.82 11.66 -7.99
C ALA A 308 5.01 13.07 -8.54
N LEU A 309 3.97 13.65 -9.16
CA LEU A 309 3.88 15.09 -9.40
C LEU A 309 3.18 15.79 -8.21
N LYS A 310 3.18 17.12 -8.16
CA LYS A 310 2.53 17.90 -7.09
C LYS A 310 1.11 18.20 -7.53
N ALA A 311 0.15 18.18 -6.60
CA ALA A 311 -1.16 18.74 -6.86
C ALA A 311 -0.99 20.24 -7.06
N ALA A 312 -1.32 20.72 -8.26
CA ALA A 312 -1.55 22.13 -8.45
C ALA A 312 -2.80 22.50 -7.65
N LEU A 313 -2.60 23.11 -6.48
CA LEU A 313 -3.64 23.92 -5.82
C LEU A 313 -3.98 25.12 -6.69
#